data_AF-A0A7X7A2U4-F1
#
_entry.id   AF-A0A7X7A2U4-F1
#
_cell.length_a   1.000
_cell.length_b   1.000
_cell.length_c   1.000
_cell.angle_alpha   90.00
_cell.angle_beta   90.00
_cell.angle_gamma   90.00
#
_symmetry.space_group_name_H-M   'P 1'
#
loop_
_entity.id
_entity.type
_entity.pdbx_description
1 polymer ?
#
loop_
_entity_poly.entity_id
_entity_poly.type
_entity_poly.pdbx_seq_one_letter_code
_entity_poly.pdbx_strand_id
1 'polypeptide(L)'
;LSKELKDFILFYNGPECGASAPDHFHFQAGNKGFLPIESELSKLESDHSKVLFQDEELKVFVVNDYLRRLAVIKSKNSELAVKAFHSLFSRLPSTGDDEPMVNILCWFTAGIWHVLIFPRSLQRSSHFYRKDDGQILISPATVELSGVVIVPKKRDFHSVSPRIIEEIYSEVTLQKSAYELWLNSLSELSFED
;
A
#
# COMPACT_ATOMS: atom_id res chain seq x y z
N LEU A 1 -0.52 16.30 -8.66
CA LEU A 1 0.55 15.66 -9.48
C LEU A 1 0.01 14.53 -10.37
N SER A 2 -0.66 13.51 -9.82
CA SER A 2 -1.16 12.35 -10.60
C SER A 2 -2.15 12.70 -11.74
N LYS A 3 -2.92 13.79 -11.59
CA LYS A 3 -3.80 14.32 -12.65
C LYS A 3 -3.03 14.90 -13.85
N GLU A 4 -1.87 15.49 -13.60
CA GLU A 4 -1.02 16.12 -14.62
C GLU A 4 -0.13 15.09 -15.33
N LEU A 5 0.37 14.10 -14.60
CA LEU A 5 1.22 13.02 -15.13
C LEU A 5 0.38 11.83 -15.60
N LYS A 6 -0.37 12.00 -16.68
CA LYS A 6 -1.42 11.08 -17.13
C LYS A 6 -0.93 9.65 -17.44
N ASP A 7 0.31 9.52 -17.89
CA ASP A 7 0.91 8.23 -18.27
C ASP A 7 1.64 7.55 -17.11
N PHE A 8 1.63 8.18 -15.93
CA PHE A 8 2.35 7.70 -14.76
C PHE A 8 1.43 7.36 -13.60
N ILE A 9 1.95 6.50 -12.74
CA ILE A 9 1.48 6.25 -11.39
C ILE A 9 2.55 6.72 -10.40
N LEU A 10 2.13 7.31 -9.29
CA LEU A 10 3.02 7.92 -8.31
C LEU A 10 3.11 7.07 -7.05
N PHE A 11 4.30 7.02 -6.48
CA PHE A 11 4.61 6.26 -5.28
C PHE A 11 5.18 7.17 -4.20
N TYR A 12 4.84 6.86 -2.96
CA TYR A 12 5.52 7.34 -1.77
C TYR A 12 5.87 6.15 -0.89
N ASN A 13 7.14 6.07 -0.48
CA ASN A 13 7.61 5.12 0.51
C ASN A 13 7.90 5.90 1.78
N GLY A 14 7.11 5.68 2.83
CA GLY A 14 7.32 6.29 4.14
C GLY A 14 8.60 5.79 4.84
N PRO A 15 8.80 6.21 6.10
CA PRO A 15 9.98 5.83 6.88
C PRO A 15 10.12 4.32 6.92
N GLU A 16 11.35 3.84 6.72
CA GLU A 16 11.65 2.41 6.73
C GLU A 16 10.74 1.56 5.82
N CYS A 17 10.20 2.11 4.72
CA CYS A 17 9.30 1.39 3.81
C CYS A 17 9.86 1.24 2.39
N GLY A 18 11.19 1.17 2.27
CA GLY A 18 11.88 1.04 0.99
C GLY A 18 12.39 2.37 0.40
N ALA A 19 12.31 3.47 1.14
CA ALA A 19 13.02 4.70 0.77
C ALA A 19 14.54 4.47 0.81
N SER A 20 15.21 4.63 -0.34
CA SER A 20 16.67 4.50 -0.45
C SER A 20 17.44 5.74 0.00
N ALA A 21 16.74 6.86 0.21
CA ALA A 21 17.26 8.13 0.71
C ALA A 21 16.39 8.58 1.89
N PRO A 22 16.62 8.06 3.10
CA PRO A 22 15.79 8.36 4.27
C PRO A 22 15.85 9.84 4.69
N ASP A 23 16.88 10.56 4.25
CA ASP A 23 17.14 11.95 4.63
C ASP A 23 16.41 12.97 3.74
N HIS A 24 15.70 12.51 2.68
CA HIS A 24 15.07 13.40 1.71
C HIS A 24 13.69 12.91 1.25
N PHE A 25 12.68 13.76 1.45
CA PHE A 25 11.34 13.56 0.92
C PHE A 25 11.34 13.58 -0.61
N HIS A 26 10.77 12.55 -1.23
CA HIS A 26 10.59 12.49 -2.68
C HIS A 26 9.39 11.60 -3.04
N PHE A 27 8.78 11.89 -4.19
CA PHE A 27 7.88 10.97 -4.86
C PHE A 27 8.63 10.24 -5.97
N GLN A 28 8.19 9.02 -6.26
CA GLN A 28 8.64 8.28 -7.44
C GLN A 28 7.49 8.17 -8.45
N ALA A 29 7.81 7.98 -9.72
CA ALA A 29 6.85 7.79 -10.79
C ALA A 29 7.22 6.57 -11.64
N GLY A 30 6.23 5.81 -12.06
CA GLY A 30 6.37 4.64 -12.92
C GLY A 30 5.28 4.61 -13.97
N ASN A 31 5.45 3.81 -15.01
CA ASN A 31 4.48 3.75 -16.12
C ASN A 31 3.16 3.17 -15.63
N LYS A 32 2.06 3.83 -15.99
CA LYS A 32 0.71 3.31 -15.77
C LYS A 32 0.49 2.02 -16.58
N GLY A 33 -0.26 1.08 -16.03
CA GLY A 33 -0.54 -0.23 -16.63
C GLY A 33 0.57 -1.27 -16.42
N PHE A 34 1.65 -0.92 -15.72
CA PHE A 34 2.72 -1.86 -15.40
C PHE A 34 2.42 -2.69 -14.14
N LEU A 35 1.68 -2.13 -13.18
CA LEU A 35 1.47 -2.78 -11.89
C LEU A 35 0.17 -3.61 -11.90
N PRO A 36 0.22 -4.90 -11.53
CA PRO A 36 -0.97 -5.76 -11.51
C PRO A 36 -2.15 -5.17 -10.72
N ILE A 37 -1.88 -4.50 -9.59
CA ILE A 37 -2.91 -3.90 -8.73
C ILE A 37 -3.85 -2.94 -9.47
N GLU A 38 -3.38 -2.26 -10.52
CA GLU A 38 -4.21 -1.33 -11.31
C GLU A 38 -5.39 -2.05 -11.96
N SER A 39 -5.15 -3.25 -12.49
CA SER A 39 -6.15 -4.09 -13.16
C SER A 39 -6.95 -4.95 -12.18
N GLU A 40 -6.34 -5.35 -11.06
CA GLU A 40 -6.96 -6.20 -10.04
C GLU A 40 -7.91 -5.43 -9.11
N LEU A 41 -7.77 -4.10 -9.02
CA LEU A 41 -8.49 -3.29 -8.03
C LEU A 41 -10.01 -3.45 -8.09
N SER A 42 -10.59 -3.57 -9.29
CA SER A 42 -12.04 -3.77 -9.45
C SER A 42 -12.51 -5.09 -8.84
N LYS A 43 -11.72 -6.16 -9.02
CA LYS A 43 -12.01 -7.48 -8.44
C LYS A 43 -11.78 -7.49 -6.93
N LEU A 44 -10.73 -6.85 -6.45
CA LEU A 44 -10.49 -6.70 -5.01
C LEU A 44 -11.64 -5.95 -4.34
N GLU A 45 -12.15 -4.91 -5.00
CA GLU A 45 -13.32 -4.16 -4.54
C GLU A 45 -14.58 -5.03 -4.48
N SER A 46 -14.86 -5.85 -5.50
CA SER A 46 -16.08 -6.68 -5.52
C SER A 46 -16.03 -7.89 -4.59
N ASP A 47 -14.88 -8.56 -4.51
CA ASP A 47 -14.79 -9.91 -3.96
C ASP A 47 -14.13 -9.94 -2.57
N HIS A 48 -13.27 -8.97 -2.26
CA HIS A 48 -12.36 -9.02 -1.10
C HIS A 48 -12.37 -7.75 -0.24
N SER A 49 -13.35 -6.86 -0.45
CA SER A 49 -13.38 -5.56 0.24
C SER A 49 -14.53 -5.39 1.23
N LYS A 50 -14.29 -4.51 2.20
CA LYS A 50 -15.32 -3.91 3.05
C LYS A 50 -15.37 -2.42 2.75
N VAL A 51 -16.52 -1.92 2.33
CA VAL A 51 -16.74 -0.47 2.15
C VAL A 51 -16.87 0.19 3.53
N LEU A 52 -16.11 1.26 3.74
CA LEU A 52 -16.18 2.09 4.95
C LEU A 52 -17.05 3.32 4.74
N PHE A 53 -17.02 3.89 3.54
CA PHE A 53 -17.81 5.05 3.15
C PHE A 53 -18.05 5.05 1.64
N GLN A 54 -19.22 5.50 1.19
CA GLN A 54 -19.50 5.71 -0.23
C GLN A 54 -20.61 6.73 -0.45
N ASP A 55 -20.33 7.73 -1.28
CA ASP A 55 -21.30 8.64 -1.88
C ASP A 55 -21.00 8.83 -3.40
N GLU A 56 -21.52 9.90 -4.01
CA GLU A 56 -21.33 10.21 -5.43
C GLU A 56 -19.90 10.68 -5.79
N GLU A 57 -19.16 11.25 -4.84
CA GLU A 57 -17.85 11.88 -5.03
C GLU A 57 -16.69 11.09 -4.41
N LEU A 58 -16.94 10.29 -3.38
CA LEU A 58 -15.94 9.60 -2.58
C LEU A 58 -16.38 8.18 -2.25
N LYS A 59 -15.45 7.24 -2.42
CA LYS A 59 -15.57 5.87 -1.94
C LYS A 59 -14.30 5.46 -1.20
N VAL A 60 -14.47 4.96 0.01
CA VAL A 60 -13.39 4.43 0.84
C VAL A 60 -13.70 2.98 1.17
N PHE A 61 -12.78 2.08 0.85
CA PHE A 61 -12.90 0.67 1.18
C PHE A 61 -11.56 0.07 1.58
N VAL A 62 -11.63 -1.08 2.24
CA VAL A 62 -10.47 -1.79 2.76
C VAL A 62 -10.45 -3.23 2.26
N VAL A 63 -9.26 -3.78 2.06
CA VAL A 63 -9.04 -5.16 1.62
C VAL A 63 -8.26 -5.88 2.72
N ASN A 64 -8.87 -6.92 3.30
CA ASN A 64 -8.26 -7.71 4.39
C ASN A 64 -8.00 -9.17 3.99
N ASP A 65 -8.81 -9.73 3.10
CA ASP A 65 -8.72 -11.14 2.68
C ASP A 65 -7.94 -11.26 1.36
N TYR A 66 -6.66 -10.90 1.42
CA TYR A 66 -5.73 -10.91 0.29
C TYR A 66 -4.28 -11.01 0.79
N LEU A 67 -3.33 -11.24 -0.12
CA LEU A 67 -1.90 -11.31 0.19
C LEU A 67 -1.37 -10.03 0.86
N ARG A 68 -1.97 -8.87 0.60
CA ARG A 68 -1.65 -7.58 1.22
C ARG A 68 -2.91 -6.96 1.80
N ARG A 69 -2.74 -6.27 2.92
CA ARG A 69 -3.79 -5.43 3.52
C ARG A 69 -3.62 -4.00 3.05
N LEU A 70 -4.70 -3.39 2.59
CA LEU A 70 -4.67 -2.03 2.07
C LEU A 70 -6.00 -1.30 2.28
N ALA A 71 -5.94 0.02 2.31
CA ALA A 71 -7.11 0.87 2.13
C ALA A 71 -7.05 1.56 0.78
N VAL A 72 -8.23 1.83 0.23
CA VAL A 72 -8.42 2.43 -1.08
C VAL A 72 -9.36 3.60 -0.95
N ILE A 73 -8.93 4.74 -1.50
CA ILE A 73 -9.75 5.93 -1.71
C ILE A 73 -9.94 6.08 -3.22
N LYS A 74 -11.20 6.12 -3.65
CA LYS A 74 -11.59 6.55 -4.99
C LYS A 74 -12.36 7.85 -4.87
N SER A 75 -11.95 8.91 -5.57
CA SER A 75 -12.70 10.16 -5.52
C SER A 75 -12.64 10.97 -6.81
N LYS A 76 -13.73 11.69 -7.11
CA LYS A 76 -13.82 12.71 -8.16
C LYS A 76 -13.37 14.09 -7.69
N ASN A 77 -13.12 14.24 -6.39
CA ASN A 77 -12.83 15.50 -5.70
C ASN A 77 -11.52 15.35 -4.90
N SER A 78 -10.52 16.17 -5.22
CA SER A 78 -9.20 16.07 -4.60
C SER A 78 -9.21 16.39 -3.11
N GLU A 79 -10.05 17.34 -2.69
CA GLU A 79 -10.18 17.82 -1.33
C GLU A 79 -10.80 16.74 -0.45
N LEU A 80 -11.83 16.05 -0.95
CA LEU A 80 -12.40 14.88 -0.27
C LEU A 80 -11.40 13.72 -0.19
N ALA A 81 -10.62 13.46 -1.25
CA ALA A 81 -9.57 12.45 -1.22
C ALA A 81 -8.51 12.74 -0.15
N VAL A 82 -8.12 14.01 0.02
CA VAL A 82 -7.17 14.46 1.05
C VAL A 82 -7.76 14.31 2.45
N LYS A 83 -9.01 14.73 2.67
CA LYS A 83 -9.72 14.52 3.96
C LYS A 83 -9.80 13.04 4.32
N ALA A 84 -10.18 12.20 3.37
CA ALA A 84 -10.23 10.75 3.53
C ALA A 84 -8.85 10.17 3.88
N PHE A 85 -7.81 10.59 3.15
CA PHE A 85 -6.44 10.18 3.43
C PHE A 85 -6.02 10.54 4.85
N HIS A 86 -6.20 11.79 5.30
CA HIS A 86 -5.82 12.20 6.64
C HIS A 86 -6.54 11.42 7.74
N SER A 87 -7.84 11.15 7.56
CA SER A 87 -8.62 10.38 8.52
C SER A 87 -8.13 8.93 8.65
N LEU A 88 -7.76 8.30 7.52
CA LEU A 88 -7.14 6.97 7.52
C LEU A 88 -5.73 7.00 8.14
N PHE A 89 -4.90 7.94 7.70
CA PHE A 89 -3.48 8.02 8.02
C PHE A 89 -3.22 8.35 9.49
N SER A 90 -3.93 9.33 10.05
CA SER A 90 -3.79 9.76 11.45
C SER A 90 -4.12 8.68 12.48
N ARG A 91 -4.83 7.63 12.07
CA ARG A 91 -5.22 6.51 12.92
C ARG A 91 -4.35 5.28 12.71
N LEU A 92 -3.42 5.31 11.77
CA LEU A 92 -2.48 4.21 11.57
C LEU A 92 -1.62 4.02 12.82
N PRO A 93 -1.28 2.76 13.16
CA PRO A 93 -0.37 2.51 14.27
C PRO A 93 1.03 3.07 13.95
N SER A 94 1.59 3.81 14.90
CA SER A 94 2.96 4.31 14.88
C SER A 94 3.70 3.90 16.16
N THR A 95 5.04 3.95 16.10
CA THR A 95 5.90 3.81 17.28
C THR A 95 6.18 5.19 17.87
N GLY A 96 5.48 5.57 18.94
CA GLY A 96 5.65 6.89 19.55
C GLY A 96 5.13 8.01 18.64
N ASP A 97 5.88 9.10 18.54
CA ASP A 97 5.53 10.30 17.75
C ASP A 97 6.01 10.22 16.29
N ASP A 98 6.56 9.09 15.85
CA ASP A 98 7.07 8.90 14.50
C ASP A 98 5.93 8.75 13.45
N GLU A 99 6.23 9.12 12.20
CA GLU A 99 5.34 8.88 11.07
C GLU A 99 5.05 7.37 10.92
N PRO A 100 3.77 6.94 10.76
CA PRO A 100 3.43 5.55 10.52
C PRO A 100 4.16 4.97 9.30
N MET A 101 4.66 3.75 9.42
CA MET A 101 5.24 3.02 8.30
C MET A 101 4.17 2.74 7.23
N VAL A 102 4.33 3.33 6.05
CA VAL A 102 3.33 3.25 4.97
C VAL A 102 3.98 3.23 3.60
N ASN A 103 3.31 2.57 2.66
CA ASN A 103 3.51 2.79 1.22
C ASN A 103 2.22 3.33 0.61
N ILE A 104 2.34 4.32 -0.27
CA ILE A 104 1.20 4.96 -0.93
C ILE A 104 1.39 4.90 -2.43
N LEU A 105 0.34 4.52 -3.13
CA LEU A 105 0.25 4.47 -4.57
C LEU A 105 -0.90 5.37 -5.04
N CYS A 106 -0.66 6.25 -6.01
CA CYS A 106 -1.66 7.20 -6.48
C CYS A 106 -1.65 7.34 -8.00
N TRP A 107 -2.82 7.20 -8.62
CA TRP A 107 -3.04 7.54 -10.03
C TRP A 107 -4.37 8.22 -10.26
N PHE A 108 -4.49 8.90 -11.40
CA PHE A 108 -5.72 9.52 -11.86
C PHE A 108 -6.13 8.92 -13.21
N THR A 109 -7.34 8.36 -13.29
CA THR A 109 -7.88 7.77 -14.52
C THR A 109 -9.39 8.02 -14.56
N ALA A 110 -9.92 8.37 -15.74
CA ALA A 110 -11.35 8.57 -15.98
C ALA A 110 -12.04 9.52 -14.99
N GLY A 111 -11.37 10.62 -14.61
CA GLY A 111 -11.94 11.60 -13.69
C GLY A 111 -11.84 11.23 -12.20
N ILE A 112 -11.21 10.09 -11.87
CA ILE A 112 -11.17 9.55 -10.52
C ILE A 112 -9.72 9.40 -10.05
N TRP A 113 -9.41 10.00 -8.90
CA TRP A 113 -8.23 9.68 -8.12
C TRP A 113 -8.37 8.34 -7.45
N HIS A 114 -7.35 7.52 -7.58
CA HIS A 114 -7.20 6.24 -6.91
C HIS A 114 -5.99 6.37 -5.98
N VAL A 115 -6.21 6.29 -4.68
CA VAL A 115 -5.16 6.34 -3.67
C VAL A 115 -5.20 5.04 -2.89
N LEU A 116 -4.13 4.27 -2.98
CA LEU A 116 -3.94 3.02 -2.28
C LEU A 116 -2.94 3.25 -1.15
N ILE A 117 -3.32 2.85 0.05
CA ILE A 117 -2.52 2.96 1.26
C ILE A 117 -2.22 1.54 1.73
N PHE A 118 -0.94 1.20 1.84
CA PHE A 118 -0.47 -0.06 2.36
C PHE A 118 0.19 0.18 3.73
N PRO A 119 -0.54 -0.04 4.85
CA PRO A 119 0.03 -0.01 6.18
C PRO A 119 1.11 -1.10 6.35
N ARG A 120 2.23 -0.75 6.99
CA ARG A 120 3.39 -1.63 7.16
C ARG A 120 3.65 -1.96 8.62
N SER A 121 4.24 -3.11 8.87
CA SER A 121 4.74 -3.53 10.20
C SER A 121 6.26 -3.62 10.27
N LEU A 122 6.92 -3.96 9.16
CA LEU A 122 8.37 -4.12 9.10
C LEU A 122 8.93 -3.56 7.80
N GLN A 123 10.18 -3.07 7.87
CA GLN A 123 10.92 -2.62 6.69
C GLN A 123 11.19 -3.76 5.72
N ARG A 124 11.66 -4.89 6.26
CA ARG A 124 12.02 -6.09 5.53
C ARG A 124 11.60 -7.31 6.32
N SER A 125 11.35 -8.41 5.61
CA SER A 125 11.05 -9.70 6.23
C SER A 125 12.30 -10.32 6.87
N SER A 126 12.06 -11.29 7.74
CA SER A 126 13.03 -12.20 8.34
C SER A 126 13.92 -12.86 7.27
N HIS A 127 13.35 -13.24 6.13
CA HIS A 127 14.05 -13.80 4.97
C HIS A 127 15.20 -12.92 4.47
N PHE A 128 15.07 -11.59 4.54
CA PHE A 128 16.12 -10.67 4.11
C PHE A 128 17.35 -10.72 5.03
N TYR A 129 17.13 -10.89 6.33
CA TYR A 129 18.17 -10.81 7.35
C TYR A 129 18.87 -12.16 7.65
N ARG A 130 18.40 -13.27 7.06
CA ARG A 130 19.07 -14.56 7.19
C ARG A 130 20.52 -14.49 6.71
N LYS A 131 21.39 -15.23 7.38
CA LYS A 131 22.84 -15.32 7.08
C LYS A 131 23.24 -16.68 6.50
N ASP A 132 22.26 -17.53 6.21
CA ASP A 132 22.42 -18.86 5.63
C ASP A 132 21.91 -18.89 4.18
N ASP A 133 21.90 -20.09 3.58
CA ASP A 133 21.44 -20.30 2.21
C ASP A 133 19.94 -20.00 2.01
N GLY A 134 19.17 -19.83 3.08
CA GLY A 134 17.77 -19.45 3.04
C GLY A 134 17.52 -17.95 2.90
N GLN A 135 18.55 -17.09 2.83
CA GLN A 135 18.38 -15.66 2.62
C GLN A 135 17.69 -15.36 1.29
N ILE A 136 16.68 -14.49 1.29
CA ILE A 136 16.03 -13.96 0.09
C ILE A 136 16.09 -12.43 0.11
N LEU A 137 16.82 -11.82 -0.82
CA LEU A 137 16.99 -10.36 -0.92
C LEU A 137 15.82 -9.67 -1.64
N ILE A 138 14.62 -9.87 -1.11
CA ILE A 138 13.43 -9.11 -1.51
C ILE A 138 13.12 -8.16 -0.36
N SER A 139 13.02 -6.87 -0.67
CA SER A 139 12.72 -5.80 0.29
C SER A 139 11.48 -5.06 -0.18
N PRO A 140 10.27 -5.50 0.18
CA PRO A 140 9.05 -4.92 -0.37
C PRO A 140 8.93 -3.42 -0.12
N ALA A 141 8.65 -2.67 -1.17
CA ALA A 141 8.22 -1.28 -1.18
C ALA A 141 6.90 -1.16 -1.98
N THR A 142 6.54 0.03 -2.44
CA THR A 142 5.27 0.21 -3.14
C THR A 142 5.15 -0.65 -4.41
N VAL A 143 6.24 -0.85 -5.17
CA VAL A 143 6.23 -1.66 -6.40
C VAL A 143 5.92 -3.13 -6.10
N GLU A 144 6.61 -3.72 -5.12
CA GLU A 144 6.39 -5.10 -4.71
C GLU A 144 4.99 -5.31 -4.14
N LEU A 145 4.52 -4.38 -3.32
CA LEU A 145 3.16 -4.44 -2.75
C LEU A 145 2.07 -4.23 -3.81
N SER A 146 2.43 -3.68 -4.97
CA SER A 146 1.56 -3.52 -6.13
C SER A 146 1.58 -4.71 -7.09
N GLY A 147 2.36 -5.75 -6.80
CA GLY A 147 2.34 -7.03 -7.51
C GLY A 147 3.56 -7.31 -8.40
N VAL A 148 4.56 -6.44 -8.44
CA VAL A 148 5.80 -6.69 -9.21
C VAL A 148 6.97 -6.93 -8.26
N VAL A 149 7.41 -8.18 -8.16
CA VAL A 149 8.52 -8.56 -7.26
C VAL A 149 9.86 -8.42 -7.96
N ILE A 150 10.69 -7.49 -7.50
CA ILE A 150 12.06 -7.31 -7.97
C ILE A 150 12.98 -8.29 -7.25
N VAL A 151 13.67 -9.15 -8.01
CA VAL A 151 14.58 -10.16 -7.45
C VAL A 151 16.01 -9.93 -7.99
N PRO A 152 16.88 -9.25 -7.23
CA PRO A 152 18.19 -8.81 -7.75
C PRO A 152 19.21 -9.95 -7.89
N LYS A 153 19.02 -11.06 -7.16
CA LYS A 153 19.91 -12.22 -7.20
C LYS A 153 19.27 -13.35 -8.01
N LYS A 154 20.01 -13.88 -8.99
CA LYS A 154 19.58 -15.05 -9.78
C LYS A 154 19.21 -16.25 -8.91
N ARG A 155 19.98 -16.51 -7.84
CA ARG A 155 19.66 -17.57 -6.88
C ARG A 155 18.25 -17.41 -6.33
N ASP A 156 17.95 -16.22 -5.79
CA ASP A 156 16.68 -15.91 -5.14
C ASP A 156 15.52 -16.03 -6.15
N PHE A 157 15.74 -15.67 -7.42
CA PHE A 157 14.75 -15.82 -8.49
C PHE A 157 14.36 -17.29 -8.71
N HIS A 158 15.32 -18.22 -8.57
CA HIS A 158 15.05 -19.65 -8.69
C HIS A 158 14.54 -20.28 -7.40
N SER A 159 14.85 -19.69 -6.24
CA SER A 159 14.47 -20.23 -4.93
C SER A 159 13.13 -19.71 -4.41
N VAL A 160 12.68 -18.54 -4.89
CA VAL A 160 11.42 -17.94 -4.44
C VAL A 160 10.24 -18.81 -4.83
N SER A 161 9.29 -18.96 -3.89
CA SER A 161 8.07 -19.73 -4.09
C SER A 161 6.86 -18.91 -3.60
N PRO A 162 5.63 -19.28 -3.99
CA PRO A 162 4.42 -18.60 -3.51
C PRO A 162 4.38 -18.49 -1.98
N ARG A 163 4.76 -19.57 -1.28
CA ARG A 163 4.85 -19.60 0.18
C ARG A 163 5.84 -18.56 0.73
N ILE A 164 7.03 -18.43 0.12
CA ILE A 164 8.01 -17.43 0.56
C ILE A 164 7.46 -16.01 0.36
N ILE A 165 6.79 -15.74 -0.76
CA ILE A 165 6.17 -14.44 -1.01
C ILE A 165 5.06 -14.14 -0.02
N GLU A 166 4.21 -15.12 0.29
CA GLU A 166 3.18 -15.03 1.33
C GLU A 166 3.79 -14.70 2.70
N GLU A 167 4.84 -15.41 3.10
CA GLU A 167 5.57 -15.17 4.35
C GLU A 167 6.15 -13.74 4.36
N ILE A 168 6.86 -13.34 3.31
CA ILE A 168 7.42 -11.99 3.16
C ILE A 168 6.34 -10.91 3.31
N TYR A 169 5.22 -11.01 2.58
CA TYR A 169 4.15 -10.02 2.66
C TYR A 169 3.44 -10.03 4.01
N SER A 170 3.24 -11.20 4.62
CA SER A 170 2.59 -11.32 5.92
C SER A 170 3.38 -10.63 7.04
N GLU A 171 4.71 -10.61 6.93
CA GLU A 171 5.58 -9.98 7.92
C GLU A 171 5.70 -8.47 7.71
N VAL A 172 5.77 -8.00 6.46
CA VAL A 172 5.99 -6.58 6.18
C VAL A 172 4.72 -5.73 6.15
N THR A 173 3.58 -6.31 5.81
CA THR A 173 2.28 -5.63 5.85
C THR A 173 1.75 -5.60 7.28
N LEU A 174 0.84 -4.66 7.57
CA LEU A 174 0.26 -4.58 8.90
C LEU A 174 -0.39 -5.91 9.30
N GLN A 175 0.00 -6.45 10.45
CA GLN A 175 -0.51 -7.73 10.93
C GLN A 175 -2.03 -7.70 11.13
N LYS A 176 -2.68 -8.87 10.98
CA LYS A 176 -4.14 -8.99 11.00
C LYS A 176 -4.80 -8.32 12.21
N SER A 177 -4.29 -8.58 13.42
CA SER A 177 -4.84 -8.02 14.67
C SER A 177 -4.71 -6.49 14.72
N ALA A 178 -3.53 -5.96 14.39
CA ALA A 178 -3.30 -4.52 14.35
C ALA A 178 -4.13 -3.83 13.25
N TYR A 179 -4.28 -4.49 12.10
CA TYR A 179 -5.11 -4.01 11.01
C TYR A 179 -6.59 -4.00 11.41
N GLU A 180 -7.10 -5.03 12.06
CA GLU A 180 -8.48 -5.08 12.58
C GLU A 180 -8.73 -3.99 13.64
N LEU A 181 -7.79 -3.73 14.54
CA LEU A 181 -7.87 -2.62 15.49
C LEU A 181 -7.92 -1.26 14.78
N TRP A 182 -7.06 -1.07 13.78
CA TRP A 182 -7.11 0.12 12.93
C TRP A 182 -8.48 0.25 12.24
N LEU A 183 -8.99 -0.81 11.61
CA LEU A 183 -10.31 -0.80 10.97
C LEU A 183 -11.44 -0.44 11.95
N ASN A 184 -11.38 -0.94 13.19
CA ASN A 184 -12.37 -0.60 14.21
C ASN A 184 -12.32 0.87 14.62
N SER A 185 -11.14 1.52 14.58
CA SER A 185 -11.02 2.97 14.79
C SER A 185 -11.61 3.81 13.64
N LEU A 186 -11.99 3.17 12.53
CA LEU A 186 -12.58 3.81 11.35
C LEU A 186 -14.11 3.69 11.30
N SER A 187 -14.77 3.10 12.31
CA SER A 187 -16.23 2.87 12.27
C SER A 187 -17.08 4.14 12.27
N GLU A 188 -16.49 5.30 12.57
CA GLU A 188 -17.16 6.61 12.65
C GLU A 188 -16.63 7.61 11.61
N LEU A 189 -16.13 7.12 10.46
CA LEU A 189 -15.72 8.00 9.38
C LEU A 189 -16.92 8.77 8.82
N SER A 190 -17.06 10.04 9.23
CA SER A 190 -17.81 11.05 8.50
C SER A 190 -16.85 11.93 7.73
N PHE A 191 -17.18 12.21 6.48
CA PHE A 191 -16.47 13.15 5.61
C PHE A 191 -17.34 14.34 5.22
N GLU A 192 -18.46 14.52 5.93
CA GLU A 192 -19.32 15.70 5.81
C GLU A 192 -18.60 16.93 6.38
N ASP A 193 -18.87 18.10 5.80
CA ASP A 193 -18.37 19.40 6.25
C ASP A 193 -19.03 19.84 7.58
#